data_AF-A0A498S9W2-F1
#
_entry.id   AF-A0A498S9W2-F1
#
_cell.length_a   1.000
_cell.length_b   1.000
_cell.length_c   1.000
_cell.angle_alpha   90.00
_cell.angle_beta   90.00
_cell.angle_gamma   90.00
#
_symmetry.space_group_name_H-M   'P 1'
#
loop_
_entity.id
_entity.type
_entity.pdbx_description
1 polymer ?
#
loop_
_entity_poly.entity_id
_entity_poly.type
_entity_poly.pdbx_seq_one_letter_code
_entity_poly.pdbx_strand_id
1 'polypeptide(L)'
;MLTVQPRAVHIRASGGTCVHKLVNTSVARLAFKIKSTNNDEYRFKPIYGFIEPQSLYPIIIQKLPGDIREDIFIVQYAEVTADCTDPKAPFKIDALQGEIIVYAHSV
;
A
#
# COMPACT_ATOMS: atom_id res chain seq x y z
N MET A 1 -1.41 -8.10 -12.63
CA MET A 1 -0.23 -7.36 -12.11
C MET A 1 -0.74 -6.19 -11.27
N LEU A 2 -0.02 -5.81 -10.21
CA LEU A 2 -0.40 -4.67 -9.36
C LEU A 2 0.50 -3.46 -9.65
N THR A 3 -0.06 -2.25 -9.64
CA THR A 3 0.70 -1.00 -9.74
C THR A 3 0.19 0.04 -8.74
N VAL A 4 1.01 1.03 -8.37
CA VAL A 4 0.64 2.13 -7.46
C VAL A 4 0.70 3.47 -8.21
N GLN A 5 -0.32 4.32 -8.04
CA GLN A 5 -0.43 5.64 -8.66
C GLN A 5 -0.89 6.71 -7.67
N PRO A 6 -0.17 7.83 -7.49
CA PRO A 6 1.16 8.14 -8.04
C PRO A 6 2.23 7.16 -7.57
N ARG A 7 3.34 7.04 -8.32
CA ARG A 7 4.45 6.11 -7.97
C ARG A 7 5.33 6.60 -6.82
N ALA A 8 5.32 7.90 -6.54
CA ALA A 8 6.09 8.52 -5.48
C ALA A 8 5.16 9.35 -4.58
N VAL A 9 5.40 9.30 -3.28
CA VAL A 9 4.68 10.07 -2.27
C VAL A 9 5.45 11.37 -2.04
N HIS A 10 4.82 12.51 -2.30
CA HIS A 10 5.35 13.82 -1.93
C HIS A 10 4.45 14.39 -0.83
N ILE A 11 5.02 14.62 0.35
CA ILE A 11 4.26 15.12 1.49
C ILE A 11 5.10 16.12 2.27
N ARG A 12 4.47 17.09 2.93
CA ARG A 12 5.19 18.10 3.69
C ARG A 12 5.66 17.54 5.03
N ALA A 13 6.82 17.98 5.50
CA ALA A 13 7.34 17.64 6.83
C ALA A 13 6.41 18.12 7.95
N SER A 14 5.69 19.23 7.74
CA SER A 14 4.65 19.74 8.64
C SER A 14 3.39 18.86 8.70
N GLY A 15 3.36 17.76 7.94
CA GLY A 15 2.27 16.81 7.88
C GLY A 15 1.34 17.04 6.67
N GLY A 16 0.40 16.11 6.50
CA GLY A 16 -0.57 16.15 5.42
C GLY A 16 -1.25 14.82 5.19
N THR A 17 -2.13 14.80 4.19
CA THR A 17 -2.76 13.57 3.71
C THR A 17 -2.64 13.52 2.20
N CYS A 18 -2.21 12.37 1.66
CA CYS A 18 -2.25 12.09 0.24
C CYS A 18 -3.00 10.78 -0.03
N VAL A 19 -3.49 10.63 -1.26
CA VAL A 19 -4.22 9.44 -1.69
C VAL A 19 -3.45 8.80 -2.85
N HIS A 20 -3.11 7.53 -2.67
CA HIS A 20 -2.56 6.68 -3.72
C HIS A 20 -3.61 5.65 -4.13
N LYS A 21 -3.53 5.16 -5.36
CA LYS A 21 -4.41 4.14 -5.90
C LYS A 21 -3.59 2.92 -6.22
N LEU A 22 -3.99 1.77 -5.68
CA LEU A 22 -3.54 0.48 -6.15
C LEU A 22 -4.38 0.11 -7.37
N VAL A 23 -3.75 -0.26 -8.47
CA VAL A 23 -4.43 -0.64 -9.72
C VAL A 23 -4.12 -2.09 -10.01
N ASN A 24 -5.14 -2.94 -9.88
CA ASN A 24 -5.07 -4.35 -10.22
C ASN A 24 -5.45 -4.51 -11.70
N THR A 25 -4.49 -4.83 -12.56
CA THR A 25 -4.75 -5.10 -13.99
C THR A 25 -4.86 -6.59 -14.30
N SER A 26 -4.73 -7.47 -13.30
CA SER A 26 -4.95 -8.91 -13.46
C SER A 26 -6.44 -9.26 -13.50
N VAL A 27 -6.71 -10.46 -13.99
CA VAL A 27 -8.03 -11.12 -13.94
C VAL A 27 -8.30 -11.82 -12.60
N ALA A 28 -7.30 -11.91 -11.73
CA ALA A 28 -7.40 -12.49 -10.40
C ALA A 28 -7.62 -11.41 -9.33
N ARG A 29 -8.31 -11.79 -8.26
CA ARG A 29 -8.49 -10.97 -7.06
C ARG A 29 -7.18 -10.97 -6.28
N LEU A 30 -6.75 -9.79 -5.84
CA LEU A 30 -5.50 -9.63 -5.09
C LEU A 30 -5.80 -9.24 -3.65
N ALA A 31 -5.09 -9.85 -2.70
CA ALA A 31 -4.92 -9.31 -1.37
C ALA A 31 -3.65 -8.45 -1.32
N PHE A 32 -3.65 -7.37 -0.54
CA PHE A 32 -2.47 -6.54 -0.33
C PHE A 32 -2.17 -6.33 1.15
N LYS A 33 -0.89 -6.04 1.44
CA LYS A 33 -0.36 -5.65 2.74
C LYS A 33 0.61 -4.49 2.57
N ILE A 34 0.44 -3.43 3.35
CA ILE A 34 1.36 -2.29 3.39
C ILE A 34 2.34 -2.45 4.55
N LYS A 35 3.61 -2.21 4.28
CA LYS A 35 4.67 -2.01 5.28
C LYS A 35 5.29 -0.63 5.08
N SER A 36 5.75 -0.03 6.17
CA SER A 36 6.47 1.26 6.15
C SER A 36 7.74 1.16 7.00
N THR A 37 8.79 1.88 6.60
CA THR A 37 10.01 2.08 7.40
C THR A 37 9.79 2.99 8.61
N ASN A 38 8.71 3.78 8.60
CA ASN A 38 8.38 4.75 9.63
C ASN A 38 6.87 4.66 9.93
N ASN A 39 6.53 3.99 11.04
CA ASN A 39 5.15 3.86 11.51
C ASN A 39 4.78 4.91 12.56
N ASP A 40 5.77 5.66 13.06
CA ASP A 40 5.56 6.67 14.09
C ASP A 40 4.94 7.92 13.47
N GLU A 41 5.40 8.31 12.29
CA GLU A 41 4.97 9.52 11.60
C GLU A 41 3.98 9.27 10.45
N TYR A 42 3.88 8.04 9.92
CA TYR A 42 2.92 7.71 8.87
C TYR A 42 1.77 6.87 9.39
N ARG A 43 0.56 7.16 8.90
CA ARG A 43 -0.66 6.37 9.12
C ARG A 43 -1.25 5.97 7.77
N PHE A 44 -1.57 4.70 7.62
CA PHE A 44 -2.12 4.13 6.39
C PHE A 44 -3.54 3.65 6.62
N LYS A 45 -4.44 3.95 5.68
CA LYS A 45 -5.81 3.45 5.71
C LYS A 45 -6.25 3.00 4.30
N PRO A 46 -6.54 1.70 4.10
CA PRO A 46 -6.27 0.56 5.00
C PRO A 46 -4.82 0.02 4.84
N ILE A 47 -4.37 -0.82 5.79
CA ILE A 47 -3.06 -1.53 5.73
C ILE A 47 -3.19 -2.87 4.99
N TYR A 48 -4.37 -3.48 5.07
CA TYR A 48 -4.73 -4.72 4.40
C TYR A 48 -6.04 -4.53 3.65
N GLY A 49 -6.19 -5.22 2.53
CA GLY A 49 -7.45 -5.23 1.81
C GLY A 49 -7.42 -6.15 0.60
N PHE A 50 -8.55 -6.18 -0.09
CA PHE A 50 -8.69 -6.84 -1.38
C PHE A 50 -8.83 -5.80 -2.49
N ILE A 51 -8.38 -6.18 -3.68
CA ILE A 51 -8.53 -5.42 -4.90
C ILE A 51 -9.12 -6.37 -5.92
N GLU A 52 -10.33 -6.08 -6.36
CA GLU A 52 -11.02 -6.89 -7.35
C GLU A 52 -10.28 -6.87 -8.69
N PRO A 53 -10.45 -7.89 -9.53
CA PRO A 53 -9.90 -7.91 -10.88
C PRO A 53 -10.22 -6.62 -11.64
N GLN A 54 -9.26 -6.11 -12.41
CA GLN A 54 -9.44 -4.93 -13.27
C GLN A 54 -9.98 -3.69 -12.54
N SER A 55 -9.70 -3.55 -11.24
CA SER A 55 -10.20 -2.47 -10.40
C SER A 55 -9.09 -1.63 -9.76
N LEU A 56 -9.49 -0.50 -9.19
CA LEU A 56 -8.61 0.36 -8.41
C LEU A 56 -9.07 0.44 -6.96
N TYR A 57 -8.12 0.59 -6.04
CA TYR A 57 -8.38 0.70 -4.62
C TYR A 57 -7.60 1.90 -4.02
N PRO A 58 -8.27 2.89 -3.41
CA PRO A 58 -7.60 4.02 -2.80
C PRO A 58 -6.97 3.65 -1.45
N ILE A 59 -5.74 4.11 -1.23
CA ILE A 59 -5.04 4.11 0.06
C ILE A 59 -4.84 5.56 0.47
N ILE A 60 -5.25 5.86 1.69
CA ILE A 60 -4.99 7.14 2.33
C ILE A 60 -3.70 7.00 3.14
N ILE A 61 -2.75 7.90 2.87
CA ILE A 61 -1.48 8.02 3.60
C ILE A 61 -1.50 9.37 4.29
N GLN A 62 -1.42 9.35 5.62
CA GLN A 62 -1.34 10.55 6.44
C GLN A 62 0.05 10.64 7.05
N LYS A 63 0.73 11.78 6.85
CA LYS A 63 1.99 12.12 7.54
C LYS A 63 1.67 13.05 8.70
N LEU A 64 2.18 12.72 9.87
CA LEU A 64 2.22 13.57 11.05
C LEU A 64 3.43 14.52 10.95
N PRO A 65 3.35 15.69 11.61
CA PRO A 65 4.50 16.59 11.72
C PRO A 65 5.73 15.83 12.25
N GLY A 66 6.87 16.01 11.60
CA GLY A 66 8.11 15.33 11.97
C GLY A 66 9.28 15.77 11.11
N ASP A 67 10.35 14.99 11.13
CA ASP A 67 11.60 15.36 10.47
C ASP A 67 11.52 15.22 8.94
N ILE A 68 12.37 15.98 8.24
CA ILE A 68 12.59 15.82 6.81
C ILE A 68 13.44 14.57 6.61
N ARG A 69 12.83 13.52 6.06
CA ARG A 69 13.47 12.23 5.83
C ARG A 69 12.93 11.56 4.56
N GLU A 70 13.75 10.69 3.99
CA GLU A 70 13.33 9.71 2.98
C GLU A 70 12.84 8.43 3.66
N ASP A 71 11.61 8.04 3.32
CA ASP A 71 10.97 6.83 3.82
C ASP A 71 10.54 5.92 2.67
N ILE A 72 10.38 4.64 2.97
CA ILE A 72 10.01 3.62 1.99
C ILE A 72 8.76 2.90 2.47
N PHE A 73 7.78 2.80 1.57
CA PHE A 73 6.60 1.96 1.76
C PHE A 73 6.66 0.78 0.81
N ILE A 74 6.32 -0.40 1.31
CA ILE A 74 6.31 -1.64 0.54
C ILE A 74 4.87 -2.13 0.49
N VAL A 75 4.32 -2.25 -0.72
CA VAL A 75 3.02 -2.88 -0.96
C VAL A 75 3.26 -4.30 -1.43
N GLN A 76 3.04 -5.27 -0.54
CA GLN A 76 3.09 -6.69 -0.85
C GLN A 76 1.72 -7.14 -1.35
N TYR A 77 1.68 -8.06 -2.31
CA TYR A 77 0.43 -8.59 -2.84
C TYR A 77 0.50 -10.08 -3.13
N ALA A 78 -0.67 -10.72 -3.13
CA ALA A 78 -0.85 -12.13 -3.43
C ALA A 78 -2.21 -12.35 -4.09
N GLU A 79 -2.27 -13.24 -5.07
CA GLU A 79 -3.53 -13.74 -5.62
C GLU A 79 -4.31 -14.55 -4.58
N VAL A 80 -5.62 -14.32 -4.54
CA VAL A 80 -6.55 -15.00 -3.64
C VAL A 80 -7.79 -15.44 -4.40
N THR A 81 -8.44 -16.48 -3.90
CA THR A 81 -9.75 -16.92 -4.42
C THR A 81 -10.84 -15.91 -4.07
N ALA A 82 -11.96 -15.94 -4.81
CA ALA A 82 -13.11 -15.10 -4.52
C ALA A 82 -13.70 -15.37 -3.12
N ASP A 83 -13.62 -16.61 -2.66
CA ASP A 83 -14.12 -17.05 -1.34
C ASP A 83 -13.21 -16.63 -0.17
N CYS A 84 -12.05 -16.05 -0.45
CA CYS A 84 -11.16 -15.55 0.59
C CYS A 84 -11.79 -14.37 1.33
N THR A 85 -11.98 -14.53 2.65
CA THR A 85 -12.60 -13.53 3.52
C THR A 85 -11.58 -12.77 4.37
N ASP A 86 -10.40 -13.34 4.63
CA ASP A 86 -9.32 -12.70 5.40
C ASP A 86 -8.19 -12.22 4.46
N PRO A 87 -8.03 -10.90 4.21
CA PRO A 87 -6.95 -10.39 3.36
C PRO A 87 -5.57 -10.60 3.97
N LYS A 88 -5.49 -10.97 5.26
CA LYS A 88 -4.22 -11.28 5.93
C LYS A 88 -3.76 -12.72 5.70
N ALA A 89 -4.65 -13.62 5.30
CA ALA A 89 -4.38 -15.05 5.16
C ALA A 89 -3.11 -15.36 4.33
N PRO A 90 -2.92 -14.81 3.11
CA PRO A 90 -1.72 -15.13 2.32
C PRO A 90 -0.42 -14.63 2.96
N PHE A 91 -0.47 -13.55 3.75
CA PHE A 91 0.70 -12.96 4.40
C PHE A 91 1.05 -13.60 5.75
N LYS A 92 0.22 -14.53 6.27
CA LYS A 92 0.54 -15.32 7.48
C LYS A 92 1.37 -16.55 7.14
N ILE A 93 1.29 -17.02 5.89
CA ILE A 93 2.00 -18.20 5.37
C ILE A 93 3.10 -17.83 4.36
N ASP A 94 3.45 -16.54 4.30
CA ASP A 94 4.42 -15.97 3.35
C ASP A 94 4.19 -16.36 1.87
N ALA A 95 2.91 -16.49 1.47
CA ALA A 95 2.50 -16.72 0.09
C ALA A 95 2.46 -15.40 -0.71
N LEU A 96 3.58 -14.67 -0.70
CA LEU A 96 3.74 -13.42 -1.45
C LEU A 96 3.95 -13.74 -2.93
N GLN A 97 3.25 -13.03 -3.81
CA GLN A 97 3.49 -13.12 -5.26
C GLN A 97 4.44 -12.02 -5.74
N GLY A 98 4.43 -10.87 -5.08
CA GLY A 98 5.34 -9.78 -5.37
C GLY A 98 5.18 -8.60 -4.42
N GLU A 99 6.03 -7.61 -4.63
CA GLU A 99 6.04 -6.38 -3.86
C GLU A 99 6.34 -5.17 -4.74
N ILE A 100 5.84 -4.00 -4.31
CA ILE A 100 6.07 -2.72 -4.96
C ILE A 100 6.66 -1.78 -3.93
N ILE A 101 7.82 -1.22 -4.26
CA ILE A 101 8.50 -0.21 -3.44
C ILE A 101 8.01 1.17 -3.88
N VAL A 102 7.53 1.94 -2.91
CA VAL A 102 7.05 3.32 -3.08
C VAL A 102 7.93 4.21 -2.22
N TYR A 103 8.63 5.14 -2.86
CA TYR A 103 9.47 6.12 -2.18
C TYR A 103 8.61 7.28 -1.68
N ALA A 104 8.80 7.65 -0.42
CA ALA A 104 8.20 8.80 0.21
C ALA A 104 9.26 9.85 0.51
N HIS A 105 9.11 11.00 -0.12
CA HIS A 105 9.98 12.15 0.07
C HIS A 105 9.22 13.22 0.84
N SER A 106 9.72 13.52 2.04
CA SER A 106 9.25 14.64 2.83
C SER A 106 9.90 15.93 2.33
N VAL A 107 9.11 16.95 2.02
CA VAL A 107 9.57 18.30 1.60
C VAL A 107 9.20 19.39 2.60
#